data_AF-A0A4C2A140-F1
#
_entry.id   AF-A0A4C2A140-F1
#
_cell.length_a   1.000
_cell.length_b   1.000
_cell.length_c   1.000
_cell.angle_alpha   90.00
_cell.angle_beta   90.00
_cell.angle_gamma   90.00
#
_symmetry.space_group_name_H-M   'P 1'
#
loop_
_entity.id
_entity.type
_entity.pdbx_description
1 polymer ?
#
loop_
_entity_poly.entity_id
_entity_poly.type
_entity_poly.pdbx_seq_one_letter_code
_entity_poly.pdbx_strand_id
1 'polypeptide(L)'
;MRGHKEQRGEEEYLKFDPFKVKLRVGQSSVYLTNLFDGDPVLGPATNRVINENSQVFLQEISPVLERSLGELFTEMANKITSKFTYKELFP
;
A
#
# COMPACT_ATOMS: atom_id res chain seq x y z
N MET A 1 3.99 14.12 1.68
CA MET A 1 3.67 13.86 0.25
C MET A 1 4.19 15.03 -0.56
N ARG A 2 4.74 14.78 -1.74
CA ARG A 2 5.25 15.83 -2.65
C ARG A 2 4.50 15.72 -3.96
N GLY A 3 4.34 16.85 -4.63
CA GLY A 3 3.76 16.94 -5.96
C GLY A 3 4.26 18.19 -6.64
N HIS A 4 4.11 18.23 -7.95
CA HIS A 4 4.50 19.31 -8.81
C HIS A 4 3.33 19.70 -9.72
N LYS A 5 3.37 20.94 -10.19
CA LYS A 5 2.45 21.39 -11.23
C LYS A 5 2.86 20.74 -12.55
N GLU A 6 1.90 20.20 -13.26
CA GLU A 6 2.06 19.67 -14.61
C GLU A 6 1.20 20.53 -15.56
N GLN A 7 1.87 21.19 -16.52
CA GLN A 7 1.19 21.96 -17.55
C GLN A 7 0.57 21.01 -18.58
N ARG A 8 -0.73 21.17 -18.86
CA ARG A 8 -1.45 20.44 -19.91
C ARG A 8 -2.22 21.43 -20.77
N GLY A 9 -1.58 21.90 -21.84
CA GLY A 9 -2.09 23.02 -22.64
C GLY A 9 -1.95 24.33 -21.87
N GLU A 10 -3.04 25.10 -21.81
CA GLU A 10 -3.08 26.37 -21.06
C GLU A 10 -3.37 26.18 -19.56
N GLU A 11 -3.71 24.96 -19.16
CA GLU A 11 -4.18 24.65 -17.80
C GLU A 11 -3.09 23.95 -16.99
N GLU A 12 -3.00 24.28 -15.69
CA GLU A 12 -2.09 23.63 -14.75
C GLU A 12 -2.85 22.59 -13.93
N TYR A 13 -2.26 21.40 -13.74
CA TYR A 13 -2.80 20.33 -12.88
C TYR A 13 -1.82 19.96 -11.78
N LEU A 14 -2.32 19.44 -10.65
CA LEU A 14 -1.45 18.88 -9.61
C LEU A 14 -1.14 17.42 -9.93
N LYS A 15 0.15 17.08 -10.01
CA LYS A 15 0.64 15.70 -10.10
C LYS A 15 1.47 15.35 -8.88
N PHE A 16 1.11 14.28 -8.22
CA PHE A 16 1.84 13.74 -7.08
C PHE A 16 3.01 12.87 -7.53
N ASP A 17 4.15 13.06 -6.85
CA ASP A 17 5.29 12.15 -6.93
C ASP A 17 4.95 10.83 -6.22
N PRO A 18 5.66 9.73 -6.50
CA PRO A 18 5.44 8.45 -5.82
C PRO A 18 5.43 8.58 -4.29
N PHE A 19 4.38 8.05 -3.67
CA PHE A 19 4.21 8.08 -2.23
C PHE A 19 5.15 7.10 -1.53
N LYS A 20 5.83 7.60 -0.50
CA LYS A 20 6.57 6.76 0.46
C LYS A 20 5.66 6.43 1.63
N VAL A 21 5.25 5.17 1.72
CA VAL A 21 4.39 4.65 2.79
C VAL A 21 5.25 3.92 3.81
N LYS A 22 4.95 4.10 5.09
CA LYS A 22 5.56 3.34 6.19
C LYS A 22 4.43 2.69 6.99
N LEU A 23 4.40 1.37 7.02
CA LEU A 23 3.46 0.58 7.77
C LEU A 23 3.92 0.44 9.25
N ARG A 24 2.99 0.66 10.17
CA ARG A 24 3.16 0.31 11.59
C ARG A 24 2.01 -0.60 11.96
N VAL A 25 2.32 -1.88 12.18
CA VAL A 25 1.34 -2.86 12.63
C VAL A 25 1.52 -3.07 14.13
N GLY A 26 0.42 -2.97 14.87
CA GLY A 26 0.38 -3.28 16.29
C GLY A 26 0.23 -4.79 16.51
N GLN A 27 -0.83 -5.21 17.20
CA GLN A 27 -1.17 -6.63 17.26
C GLN A 27 -1.67 -7.13 15.90
N SER A 28 -1.21 -8.31 15.52
CA SER A 28 -1.51 -8.93 14.24
C SER A 28 -1.91 -10.38 14.41
N SER A 29 -2.91 -10.78 13.64
CA SER A 29 -3.29 -12.18 13.45
C SER A 29 -3.29 -12.46 11.95
N VAL A 30 -2.56 -13.48 11.53
CA VAL A 30 -2.40 -13.87 10.14
C VAL A 30 -3.02 -15.24 9.95
N TYR A 31 -3.89 -15.38 8.95
CA TYR A 31 -4.48 -16.65 8.60
C TYR A 31 -4.32 -16.90 7.10
N LEU A 32 -3.51 -17.88 6.76
CA LEU A 32 -3.25 -18.30 5.39
C LEU A 32 -4.02 -19.59 5.10
N THR A 33 -4.83 -19.56 4.05
CA THR A 33 -5.57 -20.72 3.54
C THR A 33 -4.78 -21.43 2.46
N ASN A 34 -5.11 -22.70 2.22
CA ASN A 34 -4.51 -23.51 1.15
C ASN A 34 -2.98 -23.64 1.22
N LEU A 35 -2.40 -23.57 2.42
CA LEU A 35 -0.99 -23.92 2.64
C LEU A 35 -0.81 -25.42 2.43
N PHE A 36 0.24 -25.82 1.70
CA PHE A 36 0.57 -27.22 1.42
C PHE A 36 -0.63 -27.99 0.82
N ASP A 37 -1.31 -27.38 -0.17
CA ASP A 37 -2.51 -27.92 -0.82
C ASP A 37 -3.65 -28.31 0.14
N GLY A 38 -3.75 -27.59 1.26
CA GLY A 38 -4.79 -27.80 2.26
C GLY A 38 -4.50 -28.92 3.25
N ASP A 39 -3.24 -29.34 3.38
CA ASP A 39 -2.84 -30.36 4.34
C ASP A 39 -3.33 -30.02 5.77
N PRO A 40 -4.08 -30.92 6.43
CA PRO A 40 -4.73 -30.64 7.71
C PRO A 40 -3.76 -30.57 8.89
N VAL A 41 -2.48 -30.90 8.69
CA VAL A 41 -1.44 -30.85 9.73
C VAL A 41 -0.49 -29.68 9.47
N LEU A 42 0.11 -29.61 8.28
CA LEU A 42 1.13 -28.62 7.94
C LEU A 42 0.56 -27.20 7.86
N GLY A 43 -0.65 -27.04 7.33
CA GLY A 43 -1.32 -25.74 7.22
C GLY A 43 -1.58 -25.11 8.59
N PRO A 44 -2.29 -25.79 9.51
CA PRO A 44 -2.51 -25.29 10.87
C PRO A 44 -1.22 -25.09 11.67
N ALA A 45 -0.24 -26.00 11.55
CA ALA A 45 1.05 -25.87 12.22
C ALA A 45 1.79 -24.60 11.78
N THR A 46 1.82 -24.34 10.47
CA THR A 46 2.49 -23.16 9.89
C THR A 46 1.78 -21.87 10.28
N ASN A 47 0.44 -21.85 10.24
CA ASN A 47 -0.33 -20.70 10.73
C ASN A 47 -0.04 -20.40 12.21
N ARG A 48 0.12 -21.43 13.06
CA ARG A 48 0.49 -21.24 14.46
C ARG A 48 1.85 -20.57 14.61
N VAL A 49 2.87 -21.10 13.92
CA VAL A 49 4.24 -20.54 13.96
C VAL A 49 4.26 -19.10 13.46
N ILE A 50 3.53 -18.79 12.38
CA ILE A 50 3.41 -17.42 11.86
C ILE A 50 2.75 -16.51 12.90
N ASN A 51 1.67 -16.93 13.56
CA ASN A 51 1.00 -16.10 14.54
C ASN A 51 1.85 -15.85 15.80
N GLU A 52 2.54 -16.88 16.30
CA GLU A 52 3.50 -16.78 17.41
C GLU A 52 4.64 -15.80 17.09
N ASN A 53 5.00 -15.66 15.81
CA ASN A 53 6.08 -14.79 15.33
C ASN A 53 5.57 -13.68 14.39
N SER A 54 4.33 -13.25 14.57
CA SER A 54 3.63 -12.42 13.57
C SER A 54 4.30 -11.07 13.32
N GLN A 55 4.95 -10.48 14.33
CA GLN A 55 5.72 -9.26 14.16
C GLN A 55 6.89 -9.43 13.20
N VAL A 56 7.65 -10.53 13.33
CA VAL A 56 8.80 -10.83 12.45
C VAL A 56 8.29 -11.10 11.04
N PHE A 57 7.27 -11.96 10.91
CA PHE A 57 6.65 -12.25 9.62
C PHE A 57 6.16 -10.98 8.91
N LEU A 58 5.50 -10.08 9.64
CA LEU A 58 5.03 -8.82 9.09
C LEU A 58 6.17 -7.88 8.72
N GLN A 59 7.27 -7.84 9.46
CA GLN A 59 8.44 -7.04 9.10
C GLN A 59 9.04 -7.50 7.77
N GLU A 60 9.08 -8.81 7.50
CA GLU A 60 9.58 -9.36 6.24
C GLU A 60 8.70 -9.00 5.04
N ILE A 61 7.37 -9.03 5.19
CA ILE A 61 6.46 -8.71 4.08
C ILE A 61 6.15 -7.20 3.97
N SER A 62 6.42 -6.41 5.01
CA SER A 62 6.12 -4.97 5.06
C SER A 62 6.69 -4.18 3.87
N PRO A 63 7.93 -4.38 3.41
CA PRO A 63 8.48 -3.62 2.28
C PRO A 63 7.65 -3.77 1.00
N VAL A 64 7.12 -4.97 0.74
CA VAL A 64 6.28 -5.23 -0.43
C VAL A 64 4.92 -4.56 -0.25
N LEU A 65 4.31 -4.69 0.93
CA LEU A 65 3.04 -4.02 1.24
C LEU A 65 3.14 -2.49 1.15
N GLU A 66 4.21 -1.91 1.71
CA GLU A 66 4.49 -0.47 1.66
C GLU A 66 4.64 0.03 0.22
N ARG A 67 5.32 -0.74 -0.64
CA ARG A 67 5.45 -0.41 -2.07
C ARG A 67 4.09 -0.45 -2.78
N SER A 68 3.34 -1.54 -2.62
CA SER A 68 2.04 -1.68 -3.28
C SER A 68 1.03 -0.63 -2.81
N LEU A 69 1.01 -0.31 -1.51
CA LEU A 69 0.19 0.78 -0.99
C LEU A 69 0.65 2.15 -1.52
N GLY A 70 1.96 2.38 -1.62
CA GLY A 70 2.52 3.60 -2.20
C GLY A 70 2.09 3.80 -3.66
N GLU A 71 2.18 2.75 -4.47
CA GLU A 71 1.72 2.74 -5.86
C GLU A 71 0.21 3.02 -5.95
N LEU A 72 -0.60 2.27 -5.18
CA LEU A 72 -2.05 2.42 -5.16
C LEU A 72 -2.48 3.84 -4.77
N PHE A 73 -1.92 4.38 -3.68
CA PHE A 73 -2.27 5.74 -3.22
C PHE A 73 -1.81 6.81 -4.21
N THR A 74 -0.65 6.63 -4.85
CA THR A 74 -0.17 7.55 -5.89
C THR A 74 -1.11 7.54 -7.09
N GLU A 75 -1.52 6.36 -7.55
CA GLU A 75 -2.48 6.22 -8.65
C GLU A 75 -3.82 6.88 -8.32
N MET A 76 -4.37 6.58 -7.14
CA MET A 76 -5.64 7.16 -6.70
C MET A 76 -5.56 8.69 -6.60
N ALA A 77 -4.51 9.22 -5.98
CA ALA A 77 -4.33 10.66 -5.84
C ALA A 77 -4.24 11.36 -7.20
N ASN A 78 -3.41 10.83 -8.11
CA ASN A 78 -3.26 11.39 -9.46
C ASN A 78 -4.52 11.25 -10.32
N LYS A 79 -5.29 10.17 -10.16
CA LYS A 79 -6.59 9.98 -10.85
C LYS A 79 -7.65 10.98 -10.38
N ILE A 80 -7.60 11.38 -9.11
CA ILE A 80 -8.50 12.41 -8.57
C ILE A 80 -8.05 13.78 -9.07
N THR A 81 -6.78 14.16 -8.88
CA THR A 81 -6.29 15.50 -9.25
C THR A 81 -6.20 15.73 -10.75
N SER A 82 -6.13 14.68 -11.58
CA SER A 82 -6.20 14.84 -13.03
C SER A 82 -7.53 15.39 -13.54
N LYS A 83 -8.58 15.41 -12.71
CA LYS A 83 -9.92 15.89 -13.06
C LYS A 83 -10.16 17.37 -12.74
N PHE A 84 -9.24 18.02 -12.03
CA PHE A 84 -9.38 19.39 -11.55
C PHE A 84 -8.11 20.17 -11.84
N THR A 85 -8.25 21.40 -12.30
CA THR A 85 -7.12 22.31 -12.44
C THR A 85 -6.53 22.66 -11.07
N TYR A 86 -5.29 23.11 -11.06
CA TYR A 86 -4.61 23.56 -9.85
C TYR A 86 -5.38 24.73 -9.18
N LYS A 87 -5.97 25.62 -9.98
CA LYS A 87 -6.77 26.75 -9.49
C LYS A 87 -8.08 26.29 -8.84
N GLU A 88 -8.74 25.26 -9.37
CA GLU A 88 -9.95 24.69 -8.75
C GLU A 88 -9.65 23.98 -7.43
N LEU A 89 -8.49 23.31 -7.33
CA LEU A 89 -8.05 22.65 -6.11
C LEU A 89 -7.62 23.63 -5.01
N PHE A 90 -7.07 24.78 -5.40
CA PHE A 90 -6.53 25.81 -4.51
C PHE A 90 -6.99 27.22 -4.96
N PRO A 91 -8.26 27.59 -4.71
CA PRO A 91 -8.85 28.86 -5.13
C PRO A 91 -8.34 30.09 -4.37
#